data_AF-A0A1M6RCS6-F1
#
_entry.id   AF-A0A1M6RCS6-F1
#
_cell.length_a   1.000
_cell.length_b   1.000
_cell.length_c   1.000
_cell.angle_alpha   90.00
_cell.angle_beta   90.00
_cell.angle_gamma   90.00
#
_symmetry.space_group_name_H-M   'P 1'
#
loop_
_entity.id
_entity.type
_entity.pdbx_description
1 polymer ?
#
loop_
_entity_poly.entity_id
_entity_poly.type
_entity_poly.pdbx_seq_one_letter_code
_entity_poly.pdbx_strand_id
1 'polypeptide(L)'
;MNKFFLPLCAVVAMALCSCSTSGLKVNFTSDNSTLETQTRNISGFERVDVIGSPTVYYLQSDSFSVRVKGPNAEYINNILTEVDNGTLRIRNKNKIGFVNISSRGDKGVAVYVSSPDLIGVTLNGSGDFISERRVDTDVLNISLKGSGDVRFTDVVCDRCDAELVGSGDLDIEHLDTRETSATLIGSGDLDIRQINSARTQLQLRGSGDIDIEFISGCGAVDAELLGSGDITLKGQVRSLDMRKRGSGDINSNDLKVGQ
;
A
#
# COMPACT_ATOMS: atom_id res chain seq x y z
N MET A 1 -17.46 -55.49 -86.15
CA MET A 1 -16.60 -56.68 -85.97
C MET A 1 -15.63 -56.40 -84.83
N ASN A 2 -15.68 -57.21 -83.76
CA ASN A 2 -14.60 -57.53 -82.79
C ASN A 2 -13.88 -56.36 -82.07
N LYS A 3 -13.41 -56.40 -80.83
CA LYS A 3 -13.31 -57.32 -79.68
C LYS A 3 -12.62 -56.46 -78.59
N PHE A 4 -13.07 -56.47 -77.33
CA PHE A 4 -12.34 -57.07 -76.18
C PHE A 4 -10.98 -56.44 -75.81
N PHE A 5 -10.85 -55.92 -74.57
CA PHE A 5 -9.84 -56.24 -73.53
C PHE A 5 -9.54 -55.08 -72.55
N LEU A 6 -9.79 -55.33 -71.25
CA LEU A 6 -9.10 -54.75 -70.06
C LEU A 6 -7.63 -55.26 -70.03
N PRO A 7 -6.63 -54.74 -69.27
CA PRO A 7 -6.76 -54.51 -67.80
C PRO A 7 -5.83 -53.45 -67.12
N LEU A 8 -6.13 -53.19 -65.84
CA LEU A 8 -5.25 -53.10 -64.66
C LEU A 8 -3.87 -52.39 -64.74
N CYS A 9 -3.71 -51.30 -63.97
CA CYS A 9 -2.48 -51.06 -63.19
C CYS A 9 -2.78 -50.16 -61.98
N ALA A 10 -2.44 -50.68 -60.81
CA ALA A 10 -2.58 -50.04 -59.50
C ALA A 10 -1.46 -49.02 -59.26
N VAL A 11 -1.79 -47.89 -58.62
CA VAL A 11 -0.82 -47.10 -57.87
C VAL A 11 -1.42 -46.78 -56.51
N VAL A 12 -0.77 -47.32 -55.49
CA VAL A 12 -1.02 -47.11 -54.06
C VAL A 12 -0.59 -45.69 -53.71
N ALA A 13 -1.53 -44.84 -53.31
CA ALA A 13 -1.23 -43.50 -52.79
C ALA A 13 -1.13 -43.56 -51.26
N MET A 14 0.05 -43.24 -50.75
CA MET A 14 0.43 -43.13 -49.35
C MET A 14 -0.44 -42.09 -48.61
N ALA A 15 -0.93 -42.49 -47.44
CA ALA A 15 -1.67 -41.64 -46.50
C ALA A 15 -0.76 -40.56 -45.91
N LEU A 16 -1.17 -39.30 -46.04
CA LEU A 16 -0.65 -38.19 -45.25
C LEU A 16 -1.68 -37.86 -44.15
N CYS A 17 -1.27 -38.07 -42.91
CA CYS A 17 -1.94 -37.62 -41.70
C CYS A 17 -2.11 -36.09 -41.72
N SER A 18 -3.35 -35.62 -41.81
CA SER A 18 -3.70 -34.24 -41.47
C SER A 18 -4.02 -34.18 -39.98
N CYS A 19 -3.06 -33.77 -39.16
CA CYS A 19 -3.32 -33.34 -37.79
C CYS A 19 -4.16 -32.06 -37.83
N SER A 20 -5.41 -32.15 -37.36
CA SER A 20 -6.28 -31.00 -37.15
C SER A 20 -5.82 -30.30 -35.87
N THR A 21 -5.09 -29.20 -36.00
CA THR A 21 -4.80 -28.31 -34.87
C THR A 21 -6.06 -27.53 -34.54
N SER A 22 -6.69 -27.91 -33.44
CA SER A 22 -7.74 -27.14 -32.77
C SER A 22 -7.16 -25.80 -32.36
N GLY A 23 -7.33 -24.79 -33.21
CA GLY A 23 -6.93 -23.42 -32.88
C GLY A 23 -7.71 -22.95 -31.66
N LEU A 24 -7.02 -22.84 -30.52
CA LEU A 24 -7.46 -22.04 -29.39
C LEU A 24 -7.67 -20.61 -29.91
N LYS A 25 -8.93 -20.22 -30.11
CA LYS A 25 -9.29 -18.81 -30.22
C LYS A 25 -9.15 -18.20 -28.84
N VAL A 26 -7.96 -17.68 -28.55
CA VAL A 26 -7.77 -16.75 -27.43
C VAL A 26 -8.49 -15.48 -27.83
N ASN A 27 -9.72 -15.31 -27.33
CA ASN A 27 -10.40 -14.04 -27.38
C ASN A 27 -9.66 -13.09 -26.43
N PHE A 28 -8.72 -12.33 -26.98
CA PHE A 28 -8.27 -11.09 -26.36
C PHE A 28 -9.46 -10.14 -26.40
N THR A 29 -10.31 -10.22 -25.38
CA THR A 29 -11.14 -9.07 -25.02
C THR A 29 -10.15 -8.00 -24.59
N SER A 30 -9.92 -7.04 -25.49
CA SER A 30 -9.42 -5.74 -25.10
C SER A 30 -10.46 -5.22 -24.13
N ASP A 31 -10.14 -5.27 -22.84
CA ASP A 31 -10.99 -4.76 -21.77
C ASP A 31 -11.04 -3.24 -21.93
N ASN A 32 -11.89 -2.79 -22.83
CA ASN A 32 -12.19 -1.39 -23.10
C ASN A 32 -13.23 -0.90 -22.08
N SER A 33 -13.13 -1.37 -20.83
CA SER A 33 -13.98 -0.90 -19.74
C SER A 33 -13.53 0.50 -19.36
N THR A 34 -14.27 1.49 -19.85
CA THR A 34 -14.14 2.86 -19.37
C THR A 34 -14.46 2.87 -17.88
N LEU A 35 -13.46 3.12 -17.04
CA LEU A 35 -13.65 3.22 -15.60
C LEU A 35 -14.73 4.27 -15.29
N GLU A 36 -15.73 3.88 -14.52
CA GLU A 36 -16.78 4.75 -14.03
C GLU A 36 -16.31 5.52 -12.78
N THR A 37 -16.90 6.68 -12.51
CA THR A 37 -16.60 7.48 -11.31
C THR A 37 -17.89 7.96 -10.65
N GLN A 38 -17.99 7.82 -9.34
CA GLN A 38 -19.08 8.36 -8.53
C GLN A 38 -18.53 9.30 -7.46
N THR A 39 -19.03 10.53 -7.44
CA THR A 39 -18.76 11.51 -6.38
C THR A 39 -19.69 11.26 -5.18
N ARG A 40 -19.15 11.35 -3.97
CA ARG A 40 -19.87 11.25 -2.70
C ARG A 40 -19.88 12.63 -2.04
N ASN A 41 -21.06 13.15 -1.70
CA ASN A 41 -21.21 14.43 -1.00
C ASN A 41 -20.93 14.23 0.50
N ILE A 42 -19.66 14.22 0.87
CA ILE A 42 -19.17 13.94 2.23
C ILE A 42 -18.17 15.03 2.62
N SER A 43 -18.23 15.49 3.88
CA SER A 43 -17.38 16.56 4.40
C SER A 43 -17.19 16.42 5.91
N GLY A 44 -16.35 17.29 6.51
CA GLY A 44 -16.19 17.37 7.96
C GLY A 44 -15.33 16.26 8.54
N PHE A 45 -14.27 15.87 7.84
CA PHE A 45 -13.32 14.85 8.30
C PHE A 45 -11.88 15.35 8.21
N GLU A 46 -11.07 14.90 9.16
CA GLU A 46 -9.63 15.14 9.28
C GLU A 46 -8.86 13.83 9.47
N ARG A 47 -9.58 12.70 9.47
CA ARG A 47 -9.02 11.34 9.54
C ARG A 47 -9.61 10.46 8.44
N VAL A 48 -8.84 9.48 7.99
CA VAL A 48 -9.28 8.48 7.01
C VAL A 48 -9.07 7.07 7.59
N ASP A 49 -10.14 6.26 7.65
CA ASP A 49 -10.13 4.86 8.09
C ASP A 49 -10.51 3.96 6.90
N VAL A 50 -9.54 3.21 6.40
CA VAL A 50 -9.68 2.30 5.25
C VAL A 50 -9.80 0.88 5.76
N ILE A 51 -10.89 0.19 5.44
CA ILE A 51 -11.15 -1.16 5.91
C ILE A 51 -11.36 -2.10 4.73
N GLY A 52 -10.48 -3.10 4.61
CA GLY A 52 -10.51 -4.08 3.52
C GLY A 52 -9.42 -3.81 2.49
N SER A 53 -9.76 -3.94 1.21
CA SER A 53 -8.86 -3.82 0.08
C SER A 53 -8.96 -2.55 -0.80
N PRO A 54 -9.73 -1.47 -0.47
CA PRO A 54 -9.71 -0.27 -1.31
C PRO A 54 -8.33 0.41 -1.30
N THR A 55 -7.88 0.87 -2.48
CA THR A 55 -6.76 1.81 -2.57
C THR A 55 -7.27 3.24 -2.47
N VAL A 56 -6.69 4.04 -1.59
CA VAL A 56 -7.03 5.44 -1.37
C VAL A 56 -5.90 6.34 -1.86
N TYR A 57 -6.26 7.32 -2.70
CA TYR A 57 -5.36 8.41 -3.11
C TYR A 57 -5.80 9.68 -2.40
N TYR A 58 -4.95 10.20 -1.52
CA TYR A 58 -5.24 11.37 -0.71
C TYR A 58 -4.53 12.63 -1.20
N LEU A 59 -5.27 13.74 -1.14
CA LEU A 59 -4.79 15.07 -1.44
C LEU A 59 -5.28 16.07 -0.39
N GLN A 60 -4.37 16.75 0.32
CA GLN A 60 -4.76 17.91 1.11
C GLN A 60 -5.14 19.08 0.19
N SER A 61 -6.30 19.72 0.46
CA SER A 61 -6.81 20.85 -0.31
C SER A 61 -7.88 21.61 0.47
N ASP A 62 -8.16 22.87 0.11
CA ASP A 62 -9.19 23.70 0.77
C ASP A 62 -10.64 23.15 0.75
N SER A 63 -10.88 22.05 0.05
CA SER A 63 -12.22 21.46 -0.11
C SER A 63 -12.28 19.97 0.17
N PHE A 64 -13.41 19.54 0.72
CA PHE A 64 -13.73 18.12 0.84
C PHE A 64 -14.16 17.53 -0.50
N SER A 65 -13.57 16.40 -0.88
CA SER A 65 -14.04 15.60 -2.02
C SER A 65 -13.80 14.12 -1.75
N VAL A 66 -14.80 13.28 -2.07
CA VAL A 66 -14.66 11.82 -2.05
C VAL A 66 -15.21 11.29 -3.38
N ARG A 67 -14.37 10.60 -4.14
CA ARG A 67 -14.72 10.03 -5.45
C ARG A 67 -14.30 8.58 -5.52
N VAL A 68 -15.24 7.68 -5.81
CA VAL A 68 -15.00 6.26 -5.99
C VAL A 68 -14.92 5.97 -7.49
N LYS A 69 -13.83 5.38 -7.95
CA LYS A 69 -13.59 5.02 -9.35
C LYS A 69 -13.42 3.50 -9.46
N GLY A 70 -14.10 2.88 -10.41
CA GLY A 70 -14.03 1.43 -10.60
C GLY A 70 -14.52 0.97 -11.97
N PRO A 71 -14.47 -0.33 -12.28
CA PRO A 71 -14.80 -0.87 -13.60
C PRO A 71 -16.27 -0.65 -14.01
N ASN A 72 -17.18 -0.65 -13.04
CA ASN A 72 -18.61 -0.41 -13.23
C ASN A 72 -19.29 -0.06 -11.89
N ALA A 73 -20.57 0.29 -11.96
CA ALA A 73 -21.40 0.64 -10.81
C ALA A 73 -21.51 -0.45 -9.73
N GLU A 74 -21.37 -1.75 -10.04
CA GLU A 74 -21.42 -2.82 -9.03
C GLU A 74 -20.24 -2.69 -8.06
N TYR A 75 -19.02 -2.56 -8.58
CA TYR A 75 -17.80 -2.38 -7.78
C TYR A 75 -17.84 -1.06 -7.00
N ILE A 76 -18.27 0.03 -7.65
CA ILE A 76 -18.38 1.35 -7.01
C ILE A 76 -19.40 1.31 -5.86
N ASN A 77 -20.54 0.64 -6.06
CA ASN A 77 -21.57 0.51 -5.04
C ASN A 77 -21.18 -0.47 -3.93
N ASN A 78 -20.18 -1.33 -4.11
CA ASN A 78 -19.65 -2.18 -3.04
C ASN A 78 -18.80 -1.38 -2.03
N ILE A 79 -18.35 -0.18 -2.38
CA ILE A 79 -17.63 0.70 -1.45
C ILE A 79 -18.63 1.60 -0.71
N LEU A 80 -18.67 1.46 0.61
CA LEU A 80 -19.34 2.37 1.51
C LEU A 80 -18.36 3.44 2.00
N THR A 81 -18.84 4.68 2.01
CA THR A 81 -18.13 5.86 2.51
C THR A 81 -19.03 6.60 3.48
N GLU A 82 -18.61 6.77 4.72
CA GLU A 82 -19.37 7.44 5.78
C GLU A 82 -18.45 8.27 6.67
N VAL A 83 -18.93 9.38 7.23
CA VAL A 83 -18.19 10.18 8.22
C VAL A 83 -18.81 9.96 9.58
N ASP A 84 -17.97 9.61 10.56
CA ASP A 84 -18.32 9.42 11.95
C ASP A 84 -17.24 10.07 12.82
N ASN A 85 -17.64 11.01 13.68
CA ASN A 85 -16.73 11.78 14.57
C ASN A 85 -15.46 12.32 13.89
N GLY A 86 -15.62 12.99 12.74
CA GLY A 86 -14.48 13.57 12.01
C GLY A 86 -13.62 12.56 11.24
N THR A 87 -14.03 11.30 11.16
CA THR A 87 -13.29 10.24 10.43
C THR A 87 -14.09 9.77 9.23
N LEU A 88 -13.50 9.87 8.03
CA LEU A 88 -14.01 9.25 6.82
C LEU A 88 -13.69 7.75 6.85
N ARG A 89 -14.71 6.91 7.04
CA ARG A 89 -14.61 5.45 6.88
C ARG A 89 -14.89 5.04 5.45
N ILE A 90 -13.98 4.25 4.87
CA ILE A 90 -14.05 3.67 3.54
C ILE A 90 -13.96 2.15 3.68
N ARG A 91 -15.02 1.42 3.30
CA ARG A 91 -15.07 -0.04 3.50
C ARG A 91 -15.91 -0.77 2.47
N ASN A 92 -15.65 -2.05 2.26
CA ASN A 92 -16.50 -2.92 1.45
C ASN A 92 -17.81 -3.21 2.21
N LYS A 93 -18.95 -3.22 1.50
CA LYS A 93 -20.27 -3.47 2.11
C LYS A 93 -20.40 -4.86 2.71
N ASN A 94 -19.78 -5.88 2.12
CA ASN A 94 -19.96 -7.28 2.47
C ASN A 94 -18.93 -7.82 3.49
N LYS A 95 -18.32 -6.95 4.31
CA LYS A 95 -17.37 -7.39 5.34
C LYS A 95 -18.11 -7.78 6.64
N ILE A 96 -17.96 -9.05 7.06
CA ILE A 96 -18.35 -9.52 8.40
C ILE A 96 -17.05 -9.84 9.16
N GLY A 97 -16.64 -8.98 10.09
CA GLY A 97 -15.39 -9.15 10.85
C GLY A 97 -14.13 -8.96 10.00
N PHE A 98 -13.12 -9.83 10.15
CA PHE A 98 -11.85 -9.77 9.39
C PHE A 98 -11.91 -10.50 8.04
N VAL A 99 -13.03 -11.13 7.69
CA VAL A 99 -13.15 -11.97 6.49
C VAL A 99 -13.86 -11.20 5.38
N ASN A 100 -13.22 -11.11 4.22
CA ASN A 100 -13.83 -10.57 3.01
C ASN A 100 -14.64 -11.69 2.33
N ILE A 101 -15.97 -11.64 2.42
CA ILE A 101 -16.86 -12.60 1.77
C ILE A 101 -17.30 -12.00 0.42
N SER A 102 -16.36 -11.90 -0.52
CA SER A 102 -16.66 -11.53 -1.90
C SER A 102 -16.04 -12.54 -2.86
N SER A 103 -16.86 -13.14 -3.73
CA SER A 103 -16.44 -14.14 -4.73
C SER A 103 -15.90 -13.50 -6.03
N ARG A 104 -15.67 -12.19 -6.05
CA ARG A 104 -15.13 -11.43 -7.18
C ARG A 104 -14.22 -10.35 -6.62
N GLY A 105 -12.94 -10.40 -7.01
CA GLY A 105 -11.89 -9.59 -6.40
C GLY A 105 -12.15 -8.10 -6.54
N ASP A 106 -11.90 -7.35 -5.47
CA ASP A 106 -11.94 -5.89 -5.43
C ASP A 106 -10.76 -5.23 -6.18
N LYS A 107 -10.09 -6.00 -7.06
CA LYS A 107 -9.01 -5.52 -7.92
C LYS A 107 -9.60 -4.52 -8.90
N GLY A 108 -9.46 -3.23 -8.61
CA GLY A 108 -9.82 -2.16 -9.53
C GLY A 108 -10.63 -1.00 -8.96
N VAL A 109 -10.90 -0.95 -7.64
CA VAL A 109 -11.54 0.23 -7.04
C VAL A 109 -10.51 1.14 -6.37
N ALA A 110 -10.49 2.39 -6.83
CA ALA A 110 -9.70 3.48 -6.26
C ALA A 110 -10.62 4.55 -5.66
N VAL A 111 -10.29 5.04 -4.47
CA VAL A 111 -11.02 6.14 -3.82
C VAL A 111 -10.11 7.36 -3.75
N TYR A 112 -10.51 8.44 -4.40
CA TYR A 112 -9.81 9.73 -4.34
C TYR A 112 -10.44 10.58 -3.25
N VAL A 113 -9.63 11.03 -2.30
CA VAL A 113 -10.06 11.77 -1.12
C VAL A 113 -9.31 13.09 -1.03
N SER A 114 -10.01 14.16 -0.67
CA SER A 114 -9.38 15.41 -0.25
C SER A 114 -10.07 16.02 0.97
N SER A 115 -9.30 16.70 1.81
CA SER A 115 -9.77 17.51 2.94
C SER A 115 -8.80 18.67 3.23
N PRO A 116 -9.24 19.73 3.93
CA PRO A 116 -8.37 20.83 4.36
C PRO A 116 -7.23 20.40 5.28
N ASP A 117 -7.44 19.35 6.07
CA ASP A 117 -6.47 18.82 7.01
C ASP A 117 -6.51 17.28 7.02
N LEU A 118 -5.38 16.67 7.42
CA LEU A 118 -5.25 15.24 7.66
C LEU A 118 -4.36 15.02 8.88
N ILE A 119 -4.98 14.62 9.99
CA ILE A 119 -4.30 14.35 11.25
C ILE A 119 -4.20 12.86 11.56
N GLY A 120 -4.81 12.00 10.72
CA GLY A 120 -4.59 10.57 10.86
C GLY A 120 -5.12 9.68 9.74
N VAL A 121 -4.42 8.56 9.56
CA VAL A 121 -4.75 7.49 8.63
C VAL A 121 -4.75 6.18 9.40
N THR A 122 -5.82 5.40 9.27
CA THR A 122 -5.88 4.02 9.73
C THR A 122 -6.17 3.12 8.54
N LEU A 123 -5.33 2.12 8.30
CA LEU A 123 -5.56 1.12 7.27
C LEU A 123 -5.69 -0.27 7.90
N ASN A 124 -6.89 -0.85 7.84
CA ASN A 124 -7.23 -2.15 8.40
C ASN A 124 -7.55 -3.15 7.27
N GLY A 125 -6.52 -3.77 6.68
CA GLY A 125 -6.69 -4.75 5.62
C GLY A 125 -5.50 -4.86 4.65
N SER A 126 -5.82 -5.00 3.37
CA SER A 126 -4.86 -5.25 2.29
C SER A 126 -5.00 -4.24 1.14
N GLY A 127 -5.64 -3.10 1.43
CA GLY A 127 -5.68 -1.96 0.52
C GLY A 127 -4.51 -1.04 0.82
N ASP A 128 -4.43 0.08 0.09
CA ASP A 128 -3.30 1.00 0.23
C ASP A 128 -3.79 2.42 0.49
N PHE A 129 -2.94 3.23 1.12
CA PHE A 129 -3.14 4.68 1.23
C PHE A 129 -1.93 5.39 0.64
N ILE A 130 -2.16 6.25 -0.36
CA ILE A 130 -1.09 6.99 -1.04
C ILE A 130 -1.39 8.48 -0.97
N SER A 131 -0.42 9.27 -0.51
CA SER A 131 -0.40 10.73 -0.69
C SER A 131 0.88 11.15 -1.43
N GLU A 132 0.72 11.51 -2.70
CA GLU A 132 1.83 11.94 -3.59
C GLU A 132 2.17 13.43 -3.46
N ARG A 133 1.40 14.19 -2.68
CA ARG A 133 1.60 15.62 -2.45
C ARG A 133 1.71 15.91 -0.97
N ARG A 134 2.30 17.07 -0.66
CA ARG A 134 2.52 17.52 0.71
C ARG A 134 1.27 17.41 1.57
N VAL A 135 1.45 16.84 2.75
CA VAL A 135 0.55 16.96 3.90
C VAL A 135 1.22 17.87 4.93
N ASP A 136 0.51 18.90 5.37
CA ASP A 136 0.95 19.89 6.35
C ASP A 136 -0.07 19.91 7.50
N THR A 137 0.36 19.53 8.70
CA THR A 137 -0.51 19.36 9.87
C THR A 137 0.29 19.45 11.18
N ASP A 138 -0.35 19.66 12.33
CA ASP A 138 0.38 19.69 13.61
C ASP A 138 0.81 18.28 14.06
N VAL A 139 -0.10 17.30 13.96
CA VAL A 139 0.13 15.92 14.40
C VAL A 139 -0.42 14.95 13.37
N LEU A 140 0.41 14.02 12.91
CA LEU A 140 0.00 12.95 12.00
C LEU A 140 0.08 11.58 12.69
N ASN A 141 -1.07 10.90 12.77
CA ASN A 141 -1.17 9.54 13.32
C ASN A 141 -1.41 8.52 12.21
N ILE A 142 -0.47 7.62 11.96
CA ILE A 142 -0.56 6.57 10.94
C ILE A 142 -0.62 5.21 11.63
N SER A 143 -1.67 4.43 11.35
CA SER A 143 -1.83 3.07 11.87
C SER A 143 -2.16 2.10 10.73
N LEU A 144 -1.18 1.31 10.32
CA LEU A 144 -1.34 0.22 9.36
C LEU A 144 -1.49 -1.11 10.09
N LYS A 145 -2.62 -1.80 9.89
CA LYS A 145 -2.94 -3.12 10.44
C LYS A 145 -3.36 -4.07 9.34
N GLY A 146 -2.41 -4.86 8.84
CA GLY A 146 -2.64 -5.82 7.77
C GLY A 146 -1.46 -6.01 6.83
N SER A 147 -1.72 -6.08 5.53
CA SER A 147 -0.74 -6.47 4.50
C SER A 147 -0.79 -5.59 3.25
N GLY A 148 -1.38 -4.40 3.35
CA GLY A 148 -1.27 -3.38 2.30
C GLY A 148 -0.39 -2.24 2.78
N ASP A 149 -0.28 -1.17 1.98
CA ASP A 149 0.81 -0.21 2.15
C ASP A 149 0.32 1.21 2.46
N VAL A 150 1.13 1.98 3.17
CA VAL A 150 0.91 3.41 3.39
C VAL A 150 2.12 4.19 2.89
N ARG A 151 1.91 5.08 1.91
CA ARG A 151 2.96 5.92 1.34
C ARG A 151 2.64 7.40 1.45
N PHE A 152 3.58 8.17 1.96
CA PHE A 152 3.58 9.63 1.91
C PHE A 152 4.85 10.14 1.23
N THR A 153 4.69 10.99 0.21
CA THR A 153 5.85 11.60 -0.46
C THR A 153 6.45 12.76 0.34
N ASP A 154 5.62 13.56 1.02
CA ASP A 154 6.06 14.77 1.73
C ASP A 154 5.11 15.09 2.89
N VAL A 155 5.64 15.17 4.10
CA VAL A 155 4.91 15.47 5.34
C VAL A 155 5.65 16.54 6.13
N VAL A 156 4.92 17.57 6.56
CA VAL A 156 5.38 18.57 7.53
C VAL A 156 4.48 18.48 8.75
N CYS A 157 5.05 18.19 9.92
CA CYS A 157 4.31 18.17 11.18
C CYS A 157 5.16 18.35 12.42
N ASP A 158 4.59 18.80 13.53
CA ASP A 158 5.32 18.85 14.80
C ASP A 158 5.60 17.44 15.34
N ARG A 159 4.65 16.52 15.16
CA ARG A 159 4.76 15.13 15.62
C ARG A 159 4.18 14.12 14.64
N CYS A 160 4.95 13.07 14.36
CA CYS A 160 4.53 11.92 13.57
C CYS A 160 4.54 10.64 14.43
N ASP A 161 3.38 10.01 14.60
CA ASP A 161 3.22 8.70 15.22
C ASP A 161 2.87 7.66 14.15
N ALA A 162 3.78 6.74 13.87
CA ALA A 162 3.62 5.68 12.87
C ALA A 162 3.62 4.29 13.55
N GLU A 163 2.53 3.54 13.37
CA GLU A 163 2.39 2.16 13.84
C GLU A 163 2.09 1.23 12.66
N LEU A 164 2.91 0.21 12.50
CA LEU A 164 2.71 -0.88 11.55
C LEU A 164 2.55 -2.19 12.32
N VAL A 165 1.42 -2.87 12.12
CA VAL A 165 1.15 -4.21 12.65
C VAL A 165 0.76 -5.14 11.51
N GLY A 166 1.67 -6.01 11.09
CA GLY A 166 1.42 -6.98 10.02
C GLY A 166 2.60 -7.17 9.08
N SER A 167 2.34 -7.19 7.79
CA SER A 167 3.31 -7.57 6.74
C SER A 167 3.25 -6.70 5.49
N GLY A 168 2.61 -5.52 5.57
CA GLY A 168 2.71 -4.50 4.53
C GLY A 168 3.72 -3.43 4.93
N ASP A 169 3.84 -2.38 4.14
CA ASP A 169 4.93 -1.41 4.28
C ASP A 169 4.44 0.02 4.58
N LEU A 170 5.24 0.78 5.31
CA LEU A 170 5.01 2.19 5.59
C LEU A 170 6.23 3.01 5.13
N ASP A 171 6.01 3.87 4.14
CA ASP A 171 7.04 4.69 3.52
C ASP A 171 6.71 6.20 3.66
N ILE A 172 7.64 6.96 4.23
CA ILE A 172 7.60 8.44 4.23
C ILE A 172 8.89 8.97 3.61
N GLU A 173 8.82 9.37 2.34
CA GLU A 173 9.99 9.79 1.57
C GLU A 173 10.61 11.10 2.06
N HIS A 174 9.80 12.02 2.62
CA HIS A 174 10.26 13.27 3.22
C HIS A 174 9.39 13.63 4.42
N LEU A 175 9.98 13.60 5.60
CA LEU A 175 9.33 13.97 6.86
C LEU A 175 10.05 15.16 7.51
N ASP A 176 9.45 16.34 7.48
CA ASP A 176 9.87 17.49 8.31
C ASP A 176 9.12 17.43 9.63
N THR A 177 9.81 17.01 10.70
CA THR A 177 9.17 16.88 12.00
C THR A 177 10.08 17.09 13.18
N ARG A 178 9.51 17.49 14.32
CA ARG A 178 10.25 17.64 15.58
C ARG A 178 10.28 16.34 16.38
N GLU A 179 9.21 15.54 16.34
CA GLU A 179 9.10 14.31 17.12
C GLU A 179 8.56 13.16 16.27
N THR A 180 9.28 12.03 16.28
CA THR A 180 8.87 10.81 15.58
C THR A 180 8.78 9.65 16.56
N SER A 181 7.66 8.92 16.52
CA SER A 181 7.51 7.63 17.17
C SER A 181 7.11 6.61 16.12
N ALA A 182 7.99 5.66 15.81
CA ALA A 182 7.75 4.62 14.81
C ALA A 182 7.83 3.22 15.44
N THR A 183 6.74 2.46 15.32
CA THR A 183 6.63 1.10 15.84
C THR A 183 6.27 0.14 14.72
N LEU A 184 7.03 -0.94 14.60
CA LEU A 184 6.78 -2.04 13.69
C LEU A 184 6.61 -3.34 14.49
N ILE A 185 5.45 -3.99 14.35
CA ILE A 185 5.12 -5.29 14.94
C ILE A 185 4.75 -6.26 13.82
N GLY A 186 5.68 -7.13 13.42
CA GLY A 186 5.43 -8.11 12.37
C GLY A 186 6.61 -8.34 11.44
N SER A 187 6.34 -8.37 10.14
CA SER A 187 7.29 -8.77 9.08
C SER A 187 7.25 -7.89 7.84
N GLY A 188 6.62 -6.72 7.91
CA GLY A 188 6.70 -5.71 6.85
C GLY A 188 7.74 -4.65 7.21
N ASP A 189 7.87 -3.62 6.38
CA ASP A 189 8.99 -2.68 6.48
C ASP A 189 8.53 -1.24 6.73
N LEU A 190 9.39 -0.46 7.39
CA LEU A 190 9.17 0.96 7.67
C LEU A 190 10.38 1.76 7.18
N ASP A 191 10.20 2.60 6.17
CA ASP A 191 11.22 3.52 5.64
C ASP A 191 10.81 4.98 5.88
N ILE A 192 11.63 5.73 6.62
CA ILE A 192 11.41 7.16 6.86
C ILE A 192 12.70 7.95 6.63
N ARG A 193 12.62 8.95 5.75
CA ARG A 193 13.68 9.96 5.61
C ARG A 193 13.20 11.26 6.24
N GLN A 194 13.89 11.73 7.28
CA GLN A 194 13.43 12.87 8.07
C GLN A 194 14.46 13.99 8.25
N ILE A 195 13.94 15.20 8.47
CA ILE A 195 14.67 16.42 8.78
C ILE A 195 14.12 17.06 10.06
N ASN A 196 14.97 17.86 10.72
CA ASN A 196 14.63 18.74 11.84
C ASN A 196 14.14 18.03 13.13
N SER A 197 14.40 16.73 13.25
CA SER A 197 13.96 15.92 14.39
C SER A 197 14.71 16.28 15.67
N ALA A 198 13.97 16.60 16.73
CA ALA A 198 14.50 16.75 18.07
C ALA A 198 14.60 15.39 18.79
N ARG A 199 13.64 14.50 18.55
CA ARG A 199 13.57 13.17 19.15
C ARG A 199 12.97 12.15 18.19
N THR A 200 13.56 10.97 18.14
CA THR A 200 13.03 9.82 17.41
C THR A 200 13.02 8.59 18.31
N GLN A 201 11.88 7.93 18.41
CA GLN A 201 11.70 6.67 19.15
C GLN A 201 11.33 5.57 18.18
N LEU A 202 12.10 4.48 18.19
CA LEU A 202 11.94 3.34 17.30
C LEU A 202 11.71 2.07 18.10
N GLN A 203 10.72 1.30 17.70
CA GLN A 203 10.49 -0.02 18.27
C GLN A 203 10.18 -1.04 17.17
N LEU A 204 11.06 -2.02 17.01
CA LEU A 204 10.84 -3.18 16.14
C LEU A 204 10.56 -4.42 16.98
N ARG A 205 9.42 -5.07 16.74
CA ARG A 205 9.02 -6.35 17.33
C ARG A 205 8.66 -7.35 16.23
N GLY A 206 9.60 -8.20 15.84
CA GLY A 206 9.34 -9.21 14.82
C GLY A 206 10.53 -9.46 13.91
N SER A 207 10.26 -9.62 12.61
CA SER A 207 11.22 -10.03 11.60
C SER A 207 11.26 -9.12 10.36
N GLY A 208 10.54 -8.00 10.38
CA GLY A 208 10.64 -6.97 9.34
C GLY A 208 11.66 -5.90 9.72
N ASP A 209 11.84 -4.88 8.88
CA ASP A 209 12.94 -3.94 9.02
C ASP A 209 12.47 -2.48 9.22
N ILE A 210 13.27 -1.70 9.96
CA ILE A 210 13.10 -0.25 10.11
C ILE A 210 14.32 0.46 9.54
N ASP A 211 14.15 1.22 8.47
CA ASP A 211 15.16 2.09 7.88
C ASP A 211 14.83 3.56 8.18
N ILE A 212 15.74 4.28 8.85
CA ILE A 212 15.62 5.74 9.03
C ILE A 212 16.88 6.49 8.61
N GLU A 213 16.67 7.53 7.79
CA GLU A 213 17.72 8.49 7.42
C GLU A 213 17.46 9.88 8.03
N PHE A 214 18.42 10.37 8.82
CA PHE A 214 18.42 11.70 9.43
C PHE A 214 19.18 12.71 8.56
N ILE A 215 18.50 13.37 7.63
CA ILE A 215 19.13 14.20 6.59
C ILE A 215 19.75 15.50 7.18
N SER A 216 19.02 16.22 8.05
CA SER A 216 19.52 17.44 8.72
C SER A 216 19.91 17.23 10.18
N GLY A 217 19.99 15.97 10.59
CA GLY A 217 20.35 15.55 11.94
C GLY A 217 19.16 15.29 12.86
N CYS A 218 19.41 14.60 13.98
CA CYS A 218 18.44 14.45 15.08
C CYS A 218 19.06 14.72 16.45
N GLY A 219 18.27 15.26 17.37
CA GLY A 219 18.69 15.47 18.76
C GLY A 219 18.98 14.14 19.47
N ALA A 220 17.95 13.34 19.72
CA ALA A 220 18.07 12.08 20.43
C ALA A 220 17.32 10.96 19.72
N VAL A 221 17.97 9.79 19.59
CA VAL A 221 17.37 8.58 19.06
C VAL A 221 17.37 7.50 20.13
N ASP A 222 16.19 6.94 20.40
CA ASP A 222 16.01 5.76 21.24
C ASP A 222 15.50 4.61 20.35
N ALA A 223 16.34 3.60 20.11
CA ALA A 223 15.99 2.46 19.25
C ALA A 223 15.94 1.14 20.04
N GLU A 224 14.80 0.45 19.97
CA GLU A 224 14.59 -0.85 20.60
C GLU A 224 14.23 -1.92 19.57
N LEU A 225 15.05 -2.97 19.48
CA LEU A 225 14.82 -4.16 18.67
C LEU A 225 14.51 -5.36 19.56
N LEU A 226 13.35 -5.98 19.35
CA LEU A 226 12.95 -7.26 19.92
C LEU A 226 12.57 -8.25 18.82
N GLY A 227 13.52 -9.04 18.34
CA GLY A 227 13.23 -10.03 17.30
C GLY A 227 14.42 -10.38 16.42
N SER A 228 14.12 -10.68 15.16
CA SER A 228 15.08 -11.17 14.17
C SER A 228 15.25 -10.25 12.96
N GLY A 229 14.46 -9.18 12.85
CA GLY A 229 14.64 -8.14 11.82
C GLY A 229 15.63 -7.07 12.26
N ASP A 230 15.87 -6.08 11.41
CA ASP A 230 16.94 -5.11 11.55
C ASP A 230 16.43 -3.67 11.67
N ILE A 231 17.17 -2.84 12.41
CA ILE A 231 16.99 -1.39 12.42
C ILE A 231 18.23 -0.75 11.81
N THR A 232 18.11 -0.05 10.69
CA THR A 232 19.21 0.68 10.05
C THR A 232 19.04 2.18 10.25
N LEU A 233 20.12 2.82 10.73
CA LEU A 233 20.16 4.26 10.99
C LEU A 233 21.26 4.90 10.15
N LYS A 234 20.91 5.97 9.42
CA LYS A 234 21.85 6.74 8.57
C LYS A 234 21.77 8.24 8.89
N GLY A 235 22.87 8.96 8.75
CA GLY A 235 22.89 10.43 8.91
C GLY A 235 23.63 10.90 10.16
N GLN A 236 23.07 11.89 10.88
CA GLN A 236 23.73 12.51 12.05
C GLN A 236 22.78 12.60 13.25
N VAL A 237 23.26 12.31 14.45
CA VAL A 237 22.48 12.41 15.69
C VAL A 237 23.34 12.93 16.84
N ARG A 238 22.76 13.66 17.82
CA ARG A 238 23.54 14.10 18.99
C ARG A 238 23.68 13.00 20.04
N SER A 239 22.63 12.22 20.27
CA SER A 239 22.66 11.07 21.20
C SER A 239 21.88 9.87 20.66
N LEU A 240 22.36 8.68 20.99
CA LEU A 240 21.79 7.41 20.56
C LEU A 240 21.77 6.42 21.74
N ASP A 241 20.58 5.93 22.11
CA ASP A 241 20.40 4.74 22.96
C ASP A 241 19.88 3.60 22.08
N MET A 242 20.48 2.42 22.22
CA MET A 242 20.13 1.23 21.45
C MET A 242 19.97 0.03 22.38
N ARG A 243 18.83 -0.66 22.25
CA ARG A 243 18.53 -1.87 23.01
C ARG A 243 18.14 -2.98 22.07
N LYS A 244 18.87 -4.09 22.13
CA LYS A 244 18.66 -5.23 21.25
C LYS A 244 18.38 -6.49 22.07
N ARG A 245 17.31 -7.20 21.71
CA ARG A 245 16.94 -8.51 22.26
C ARG A 245 16.48 -9.43 21.13
N GLY A 246 17.32 -10.39 20.75
CA GLY A 246 17.03 -11.33 19.68
C GLY A 246 18.22 -11.51 18.75
N SER A 247 17.94 -11.96 17.53
CA SER A 247 18.95 -12.36 16.56
C SER A 247 19.25 -11.30 15.50
N GLY A 248 18.36 -10.32 15.30
CA GLY A 248 18.59 -9.22 14.35
C GLY A 248 19.60 -8.20 14.87
N ASP A 249 19.82 -7.13 14.12
CA ASP A 249 20.84 -6.10 14.34
C ASP A 249 20.28 -4.67 14.34
N ILE A 250 20.96 -3.79 15.08
CA ILE A 250 20.76 -2.34 14.94
C ILE A 250 22.02 -1.79 14.27
N ASN A 251 21.93 -1.49 12.98
CA ASN A 251 23.04 -1.01 12.16
C ASN A 251 23.15 0.52 12.20
N SER A 252 24.28 1.00 12.70
CA SER A 252 24.60 2.43 12.80
C SER A 252 25.92 2.81 12.11
N ASN A 253 26.43 1.96 11.21
CA ASN A 253 27.72 2.18 10.54
C ASN A 253 27.75 3.49 9.71
N ASP A 254 26.60 3.88 9.16
CA ASP A 254 26.42 5.10 8.37
C ASP A 254 25.85 6.27 9.21
N LEU A 255 25.88 6.16 10.54
CA LEU A 255 25.38 7.15 11.49
C LEU A 255 26.52 7.84 12.24
N LYS A 256 26.56 9.18 12.19
CA LYS A 256 27.49 9.98 13.00
C LYS A 256 26.82 10.37 14.32
N VAL A 257 27.41 9.99 15.45
CA VAL A 257 26.88 10.29 16.79
C VAL A 257 27.74 11.33 17.50
N GLY A 258 27.12 12.34 18.11
CA GLY A 258 27.78 13.31 19.00
C GLY A 258 28.45 14.50 18.31
N GLN A 259 28.07 14.81 17.07
CA GLN A 259 28.51 16.01 16.34
C GLN A 259 27.50 17.15 16.47
#